data_AF-A0A1Y2JJ64-F1
#
_entry.id   AF-A0A1Y2JJ64-F1
#
_cell.length_a   1.000
_cell.length_b   1.000
_cell.length_c   1.000
_cell.angle_alpha   90.00
_cell.angle_beta   90.00
_cell.angle_gamma   90.00
#
_symmetry.space_group_name_H-M   'P 1'
#
loop_
_entity.id
_entity.type
_entity.pdbx_description
1 polymer ?
#
loop_
_entity_poly.entity_id
_entity_poly.type
_entity_poly.pdbx_seq_one_letter_code
_entity_poly.pdbx_strand_id
1 'polypeptide(L)'
;MTPAPIHIKQRVLEKSPLLERIWNIAIHMSATNIGGSLYVERKRRALIIVNNDTDTPFITGDQPTINLKGIRPEPADRLSIFYPISPTAALLMADVDEEPAFPADGLTREQALTLNRSIFRASYKQVFARSAGSLETAATAL
;
A
#
# COMPACT_ATOMS: atom_id res chain seq x y z
N MET A 1 12.68 -18.87 2.36
CA MET A 1 13.40 -17.83 1.60
C MET A 1 12.38 -17.10 0.75
N THR A 2 11.84 -15.99 1.24
CA THR A 2 10.79 -15.22 0.54
C THR A 2 11.42 -14.60 -0.71
N PRO A 3 10.84 -14.75 -1.92
CA PRO A 3 11.43 -14.18 -3.11
C PRO A 3 11.56 -12.66 -2.94
N ALA A 4 12.73 -12.13 -3.27
CA ALA A 4 13.01 -10.70 -3.22
C ALA A 4 11.91 -9.94 -4.00
N PRO A 5 11.48 -8.74 -3.57
CA PRO A 5 10.35 -8.07 -4.20
C PRO A 5 10.69 -7.62 -5.64
N ILE A 6 10.48 -8.48 -6.62
CA ILE A 6 10.78 -8.20 -8.04
C ILE A 6 10.12 -6.88 -8.47
N HIS A 7 10.91 -6.00 -9.11
CA HIS A 7 10.46 -4.73 -9.70
C HIS A 7 9.20 -4.96 -10.53
N ILE A 8 8.14 -4.14 -10.37
CA ILE A 8 6.82 -4.42 -10.99
C ILE A 8 6.92 -4.73 -12.49
N LYS A 9 7.77 -3.99 -13.22
CA LYS A 9 8.15 -4.26 -14.61
C LYS A 9 8.59 -5.71 -14.83
N GLN A 10 9.57 -6.22 -14.07
CA GLN A 10 10.08 -7.58 -14.24
C GLN A 10 8.95 -8.63 -14.05
N ARG A 11 8.09 -8.48 -13.03
CA ARG A 11 6.95 -9.41 -12.82
C ARG A 11 5.96 -9.41 -13.98
N VAL A 12 5.69 -8.23 -14.55
CA VAL A 12 4.80 -8.13 -15.70
C VAL A 12 5.46 -8.75 -16.93
N LEU A 13 6.76 -8.53 -17.14
CA LEU A 13 7.50 -9.09 -18.26
C LEU A 13 7.70 -10.61 -18.17
N GLU A 14 7.77 -11.19 -16.97
CA GLU A 14 7.76 -12.65 -16.78
C GLU A 14 6.47 -13.28 -17.33
N LYS A 15 5.32 -12.63 -17.14
CA LYS A 15 4.02 -13.11 -17.63
C LYS A 15 3.74 -12.73 -19.08
N SER A 16 4.26 -11.59 -19.53
CA SER A 16 4.05 -11.09 -20.89
C SER A 16 5.30 -10.36 -21.41
N PRO A 17 6.29 -11.11 -21.95
CA PRO A 17 7.54 -10.54 -22.45
C PRO A 17 7.32 -9.52 -23.58
N LEU A 18 6.24 -9.66 -24.34
CA LEU A 18 5.88 -8.77 -25.45
C LEU A 18 5.67 -7.32 -25.00
N LEU A 19 5.30 -7.09 -23.73
CA LEU A 19 5.11 -5.76 -23.18
C LEU A 19 6.41 -4.98 -23.03
N GLU A 20 7.59 -5.61 -23.10
CA GLU A 20 8.87 -4.93 -22.90
C GLU A 20 9.06 -3.76 -23.88
N ARG A 21 8.73 -3.99 -25.14
CA ARG A 21 8.90 -3.00 -26.23
C ARG A 21 7.94 -1.82 -26.11
N ILE A 22 6.79 -2.02 -25.46
CA ILE A 22 5.75 -1.00 -25.31
C ILE A 22 5.59 -0.54 -23.86
N TRP A 23 6.46 -0.97 -22.94
CA TRP A 23 6.28 -0.79 -21.50
C TRP A 23 5.98 0.66 -21.13
N ASN A 24 6.74 1.61 -21.69
CA ASN A 24 6.60 3.02 -21.39
C ASN A 24 5.22 3.58 -21.80
N ILE A 25 4.67 3.12 -22.93
CA ILE A 25 3.35 3.54 -23.40
C ILE A 25 2.26 2.79 -22.61
N ALA A 26 2.41 1.48 -22.42
CA ALA A 26 1.46 0.64 -21.71
C ALA A 26 1.27 1.10 -20.25
N ILE A 27 2.36 1.42 -19.54
CA ILE A 27 2.28 1.90 -18.15
C ILE A 27 1.64 3.28 -18.08
N HIS A 28 1.90 4.14 -19.06
CA HIS A 28 1.27 5.46 -19.15
C HIS A 28 -0.24 5.34 -19.39
N MET A 29 -0.67 4.52 -20.36
CA MET A 29 -2.10 4.25 -20.61
C MET A 29 -2.78 3.66 -19.37
N SER A 30 -2.13 2.73 -18.67
CA SER A 30 -2.66 2.13 -17.44
C SER A 30 -2.81 3.17 -16.34
N ALA A 31 -1.79 4.01 -16.12
CA ALA A 31 -1.84 5.09 -15.14
C ALA A 31 -2.95 6.10 -15.44
N THR A 32 -3.10 6.50 -16.71
CA THR A 32 -4.16 7.43 -17.14
C THR A 32 -5.55 6.84 -16.91
N ASN A 33 -5.76 5.57 -17.24
CA ASN A 33 -7.04 4.89 -17.01
C ASN A 33 -7.37 4.79 -15.51
N ILE A 34 -6.38 4.38 -14.67
CA ILE A 34 -6.56 4.32 -13.21
C ILE A 34 -6.86 5.72 -12.65
N GLY A 35 -6.11 6.75 -13.05
CA GLY A 35 -6.33 8.12 -12.62
C GLY A 35 -7.71 8.66 -13.04
N GLY A 36 -8.15 8.34 -14.27
CA GLY A 36 -9.48 8.65 -14.76
C GLY A 36 -10.59 8.02 -13.92
N SER A 37 -10.49 6.71 -13.64
CA SER A 37 -11.44 6.00 -12.78
C SER A 37 -11.49 6.61 -11.37
N LEU A 38 -10.33 6.86 -10.75
CA LEU A 38 -10.24 7.50 -9.44
C LEU A 38 -10.92 8.87 -9.42
N TYR A 39 -10.75 9.68 -10.48
CA TYR A 39 -11.40 10.99 -10.58
C TYR A 39 -12.92 10.88 -10.73
N VAL A 40 -13.41 10.00 -11.61
CA VAL A 40 -14.85 9.78 -11.82
C VAL A 40 -15.51 9.29 -10.53
N GLU A 41 -14.84 8.39 -9.80
CA GLU A 41 -15.33 7.76 -8.58
C GLU A 41 -15.07 8.59 -7.31
N ARG A 42 -14.40 9.74 -7.40
CA ARG A 42 -13.93 10.51 -6.22
C ARG A 42 -15.01 10.86 -5.18
N LYS A 43 -16.27 10.97 -5.59
CA LYS A 43 -17.41 11.25 -4.70
C LYS A 43 -18.01 9.99 -4.06
N ARG A 44 -17.68 8.81 -4.60
CA ARG A 44 -18.11 7.49 -4.15
C ARG A 44 -17.04 6.78 -3.34
N ARG A 45 -15.83 7.32 -3.27
CA ARG A 45 -14.72 6.80 -2.48
C ARG A 45 -14.53 7.69 -1.26
N ALA A 46 -14.55 7.09 -0.06
CA ALA A 46 -14.16 7.80 1.14
C ALA A 46 -12.63 7.96 1.18
N LEU A 47 -12.16 9.19 1.35
CA LEU A 47 -10.75 9.52 1.53
C LEU A 47 -10.59 10.21 2.88
N ILE A 48 -9.95 9.53 3.82
CA ILE A 48 -9.81 10.00 5.20
C ILE A 48 -8.35 10.02 5.64
N ILE A 49 -8.09 10.79 6.70
CA ILE A 49 -6.87 10.69 7.48
C ILE A 49 -7.18 9.82 8.69
N VAL A 50 -6.41 8.75 8.85
CA VAL A 50 -6.45 7.88 10.03
C VAL A 50 -5.36 8.33 10.97
N ASN A 51 -5.74 8.65 12.21
CA ASN A 51 -4.78 8.99 13.27
C ASN A 51 -4.31 7.72 13.98
N ASN A 52 -3.05 7.73 14.38
CA ASN A 52 -2.44 6.65 15.15
C ASN A 52 -1.84 7.22 16.44
N ASP A 53 -2.64 7.18 17.49
CA ASP A 53 -2.28 7.60 18.84
C ASP A 53 -1.71 6.45 19.69
N THR A 54 -1.39 5.32 19.05
CA THR A 54 -0.81 4.16 19.73
C THR A 54 0.69 4.35 20.01
N ASP A 55 1.24 3.48 20.86
CA ASP A 55 2.68 3.37 21.10
C ASP A 55 3.47 2.75 19.93
N THR A 56 2.80 2.41 18.83
CA THR A 56 3.35 1.73 17.66
C THR A 56 3.31 2.68 16.46
N PRO A 57 4.37 3.47 16.21
CA PRO A 57 4.39 4.42 15.11
C PRO A 57 4.35 3.71 13.76
N PHE A 58 3.74 4.35 12.77
CA PHE A 58 3.76 3.84 11.40
C PHE A 58 5.18 3.81 10.84
N ILE A 59 5.45 2.77 10.06
CA ILE A 59 6.63 2.66 9.20
C ILE A 59 6.25 2.97 7.75
N THR A 60 7.24 3.27 6.93
CA THR A 60 7.08 3.46 5.49
C THR A 60 8.19 2.74 4.74
N GLY A 61 8.11 2.67 3.42
CA GLY A 61 9.12 2.01 2.59
C GLY A 61 9.41 2.78 1.32
N ASP A 62 10.29 2.23 0.50
CA ASP A 62 10.51 2.73 -0.87
C ASP A 62 9.28 2.61 -1.78
N GLN A 63 8.31 1.77 -1.40
CA GLN A 63 6.97 1.66 -1.98
C GLN A 63 5.92 1.90 -0.89
N PRO A 64 5.66 3.16 -0.52
CA PRO A 64 4.90 3.52 0.67
C PRO A 64 3.38 3.27 0.54
N THR A 65 2.89 3.03 -0.67
CA THR A 65 1.46 2.87 -0.95
C THR A 65 1.12 1.39 -1.10
N ILE A 66 0.14 0.91 -0.34
CA ILE A 66 -0.36 -0.47 -0.43
C ILE A 66 -1.84 -0.51 -0.76
N ASN A 67 -2.26 -1.56 -1.48
CA ASN A 67 -3.66 -1.90 -1.62
C ASN A 67 -4.06 -2.89 -0.52
N LEU A 68 -4.93 -2.48 0.42
CA LEU A 68 -5.40 -3.29 1.54
C LEU A 68 -6.27 -4.47 1.12
N LYS A 69 -6.87 -4.41 -0.08
CA LYS A 69 -7.65 -5.53 -0.66
C LYS A 69 -6.80 -6.46 -1.52
N GLY A 70 -5.50 -6.17 -1.67
CA GLY A 70 -4.59 -7.00 -2.44
C GLY A 70 -3.96 -8.10 -1.59
N ILE A 71 -4.31 -9.34 -1.87
CA ILE A 71 -3.58 -10.51 -1.37
C ILE A 71 -2.59 -10.91 -2.45
N ARG A 72 -1.30 -10.85 -2.14
CA ARG A 72 -0.27 -11.39 -3.06
C ARG A 72 -0.29 -12.92 -2.94
N PRO A 73 -0.14 -13.66 -4.06
CA PRO A 73 0.26 -13.20 -5.39
C PRO A 73 -0.90 -12.87 -6.35
N GLU A 74 -2.16 -13.01 -5.93
CA GLU A 74 -3.31 -12.77 -6.78
C GLU A 74 -3.44 -11.29 -7.19
N PRO A 75 -3.89 -11.00 -8.42
CA PRO A 75 -4.30 -9.65 -8.78
C PRO A 75 -5.52 -9.26 -7.95
N ALA A 76 -5.50 -8.07 -7.35
CA ALA A 76 -6.66 -7.49 -6.71
C ALA A 76 -7.65 -6.96 -7.76
N ASP A 77 -8.93 -7.24 -7.59
CA ASP A 77 -10.04 -6.68 -8.36
C ASP A 77 -10.66 -5.43 -7.69
N ARG A 78 -10.38 -5.24 -6.40
CA ARG A 78 -10.79 -4.08 -5.60
C ARG A 78 -9.61 -3.18 -5.23
N LEU A 79 -9.89 -1.91 -4.96
CA LEU A 79 -8.87 -0.92 -4.60
C LEU A 79 -9.21 -0.20 -3.31
N SER A 80 -8.42 -0.46 -2.25
CA SER A 80 -8.41 0.37 -1.03
C SER A 80 -6.97 0.71 -0.69
N ILE A 81 -6.65 2.01 -0.64
CA ILE A 81 -5.27 2.47 -0.54
C ILE A 81 -4.96 2.87 0.90
N PHE A 82 -3.84 2.39 1.43
CA PHE A 82 -3.21 2.93 2.63
C PHE A 82 -1.85 3.55 2.28
N TYR A 83 -1.61 4.75 2.78
CA TYR A 83 -0.36 5.49 2.60
C TYR A 83 0.02 6.22 3.90
N PRO A 84 1.10 5.80 4.60
CA PRO A 84 1.56 6.46 5.81
C PRO A 84 2.22 7.80 5.46
N ILE A 85 1.63 8.89 5.95
CA ILE A 85 2.11 10.27 5.73
C ILE A 85 3.18 10.61 6.78
N SER A 86 2.98 10.14 8.00
CA SER A 86 3.89 10.32 9.14
C SER A 86 3.77 9.15 10.11
N PRO A 87 4.62 9.06 11.15
CA PRO A 87 4.52 8.00 12.15
C PRO A 87 3.17 7.96 12.91
N THR A 88 2.38 9.04 12.88
CA THR A 88 1.10 9.16 13.63
C THR A 88 -0.11 9.40 12.74
N ALA A 89 0.05 9.47 11.41
CA ALA A 89 -1.05 9.73 10.50
C ALA A 89 -0.86 9.05 9.15
N ALA A 90 -1.96 8.53 8.59
CA ALA A 90 -1.98 7.89 7.28
C ALA A 90 -3.21 8.32 6.46
N LEU A 91 -3.04 8.37 5.14
CA LEU A 91 -4.14 8.49 4.20
C LEU A 91 -4.76 7.10 3.99
N LEU A 92 -6.08 7.02 4.09
CA LEU A 92 -6.84 5.82 3.77
C LEU A 92 -7.91 6.16 2.72
N MET A 93 -7.88 5.46 1.60
CA MET A 93 -8.93 5.50 0.59
C MET A 93 -9.71 4.18 0.62
N ALA A 94 -11.00 4.26 0.86
CA ALA A 94 -11.90 3.11 0.76
C ALA A 94 -12.12 2.72 -0.71
N ASP A 95 -12.65 1.50 -0.91
CA ASP A 95 -13.14 1.16 -2.23
C ASP A 95 -14.44 1.92 -2.55
N VAL A 96 -14.90 1.84 -3.80
CA VAL A 96 -16.10 2.51 -4.26
C VAL A 96 -17.32 2.04 -3.47
N ASP A 97 -18.08 2.99 -2.92
CA ASP A 97 -19.29 2.78 -2.12
C ASP A 97 -19.06 1.89 -0.88
N GLU A 98 -17.81 1.80 -0.40
CA GLU A 98 -17.45 1.11 0.86
C GLU A 98 -17.07 2.12 1.95
N GLU A 99 -17.36 1.75 3.19
CA GLU A 99 -16.82 2.43 4.36
C GLU A 99 -15.31 2.18 4.50
N PRO A 100 -14.55 3.14 5.06
CA PRO A 100 -13.13 2.94 5.34
C PRO A 100 -12.86 1.71 6.23
N ALA A 101 -11.82 0.96 5.89
CA ALA A 101 -11.44 -0.25 6.63
C ALA A 101 -11.02 0.01 8.09
N PHE A 102 -10.68 1.27 8.41
CA PHE A 102 -10.30 1.71 9.74
C PHE A 102 -10.98 3.05 10.03
N PRO A 103 -11.38 3.31 11.29
CA PRO A 103 -12.04 4.54 11.63
C PRO A 103 -11.03 5.69 11.74
N ALA A 104 -11.52 6.93 11.59
CA ALA A 104 -10.67 8.12 11.65
C ALA A 104 -10.28 8.52 13.08
N ASP A 105 -11.04 8.06 14.07
CA ASP A 105 -10.90 8.39 15.50
C ASP A 105 -9.75 7.65 16.20
N GLY A 106 -9.15 6.66 15.55
CA GLY A 106 -7.90 6.05 16.00
C GLY A 106 -7.76 4.60 15.59
N LEU A 107 -6.53 4.11 15.68
CA LEU A 107 -6.22 2.69 15.51
C LEU A 107 -5.98 2.01 16.85
N THR A 108 -6.28 0.72 16.90
CA THR A 108 -5.71 -0.16 17.92
C THR A 108 -4.24 -0.47 17.60
N ARG A 109 -3.48 -0.85 18.62
CA ARG A 109 -2.08 -1.30 18.47
C ARG A 109 -1.94 -2.45 17.47
N GLU A 110 -2.89 -3.39 17.48
CA GLU A 110 -2.91 -4.54 16.58
C GLU A 110 -3.14 -4.13 15.11
N GLN A 111 -4.00 -3.14 14.88
CA GLN A 111 -4.23 -2.58 13.55
C GLN A 111 -2.99 -1.84 13.03
N ALA A 112 -2.35 -1.01 13.87
CA ALA A 112 -1.11 -0.33 13.52
C ALA A 112 0.02 -1.33 13.17
N LEU A 113 0.17 -2.40 13.96
CA LEU A 113 1.10 -3.50 13.66
C LEU A 113 0.78 -4.19 12.33
N THR A 114 -0.50 -4.46 12.06
CA THR A 114 -0.94 -5.11 10.81
C THR A 114 -0.64 -4.26 9.58
N LEU A 115 -0.85 -2.95 9.68
CA LEU A 115 -0.52 -1.99 8.62
C LEU A 115 1.00 -1.91 8.40
N ASN A 116 1.78 -1.83 9.48
CA ASN A 116 3.24 -1.84 9.41
C ASN A 116 3.76 -3.12 8.74
N ARG A 117 3.22 -4.30 9.09
CA ARG A 117 3.57 -5.57 8.44
C ARG A 117 3.24 -5.55 6.95
N SER A 118 2.11 -4.98 6.57
CA SER A 118 1.70 -4.87 5.17
C SER A 118 2.66 -3.97 4.39
N ILE A 119 3.09 -2.83 4.96
CA ILE A 119 4.12 -1.96 4.38
C ILE A 119 5.45 -2.69 4.25
N PHE A 120 5.90 -3.36 5.32
CA PHE A 120 7.16 -4.10 5.31
C PHE A 120 7.19 -5.17 4.20
N ARG A 121 6.10 -5.94 4.06
CA ARG A 121 5.95 -6.97 3.01
C ARG A 121 5.86 -6.38 1.60
N ALA A 122 5.34 -5.17 1.46
CA ALA A 122 5.21 -4.50 0.18
C ALA A 122 6.48 -3.76 -0.26
N SER A 123 7.33 -3.36 0.70
CA SER A 123 8.59 -2.66 0.47
C SER A 123 9.56 -3.52 -0.34
N TYR A 124 10.33 -2.90 -1.22
CA TYR A 124 11.27 -3.60 -2.09
C TYR A 124 12.65 -3.76 -1.46
N LYS A 125 13.36 -2.65 -1.26
CA LYS A 125 14.74 -2.63 -0.77
C LYS A 125 14.88 -1.98 0.58
N GLN A 126 14.03 -1.01 0.89
CA GLN A 126 14.22 -0.15 2.06
C GLN A 126 12.92 0.06 2.82
N VAL A 127 13.05 0.05 4.14
CA VAL A 127 12.00 0.37 5.10
C VAL A 127 12.53 1.47 6.00
N PHE A 128 11.70 2.46 6.28
CA PHE A 128 12.01 3.62 7.10
C PHE A 128 11.06 3.67 8.29
N ALA A 129 11.59 4.04 9.46
CA ALA A 129 10.79 4.19 10.66
C ALA A 129 11.35 5.33 11.53
N ARG A 130 10.58 5.71 12.55
CA ARG A 130 10.98 6.70 13.55
C ARG A 130 12.14 6.23 14.43
N SER A 131 12.27 4.93 14.67
CA SER A 131 13.30 4.35 15.54
C SER A 131 13.67 2.93 15.11
N ALA A 132 14.81 2.44 15.58
CA ALA A 132 15.25 1.05 15.39
C ALA A 132 14.23 0.05 15.96
N GLY A 133 13.71 0.31 17.16
CA GLY A 133 12.70 -0.56 17.80
C GLY A 133 11.41 -0.71 16.98
N SER A 134 10.99 0.34 16.27
CA SER A 134 9.83 0.24 15.35
C SER A 134 10.10 -0.65 14.14
N LEU A 135 11.34 -0.66 13.61
CA LEU A 135 11.74 -1.58 12.53
C LEU A 135 11.81 -3.02 13.02
N GLU A 136 12.44 -3.24 14.16
CA GLU A 136 12.57 -4.58 14.77
C GLU A 136 11.19 -5.18 15.02
N THR A 137 10.27 -4.42 15.63
CA THR A 137 8.90 -4.88 15.89
C THR A 137 8.16 -5.27 14.59
N ALA A 138 8.36 -4.50 13.50
CA ALA A 138 7.77 -4.82 12.21
C ALA A 138 8.38 -6.08 11.56
N ALA A 139 9.66 -6.36 11.82
CA ALA A 139 10.41 -7.48 11.26
C ALA A 139 10.24 -8.79 12.04
N THR A 140 10.17 -8.75 13.38
CA THR A 140 10.10 -9.92 14.27
C THR A 140 8.73 -10.63 14.23
N ALA A 141 7.72 -10.00 13.66
CA ALA A 141 6.36 -10.54 13.61
C ALA A 141 6.02 -11.32 12.32
N LEU A 142 7.04 -11.84 11.64
CA LEU A 142 6.96 -12.78 10.50
C LEU A 142 7.02 -14.23 10.99
#